data_AF-A0A9E6D097-F1
#
_entry.id   AF-A0A9E6D097-F1
#
_cell.length_a   1.000
_cell.length_b   1.000
_cell.length_c   1.000
_cell.angle_alpha   90.00
_cell.angle_beta   90.00
_cell.angle_gamma   90.00
#
_symmetry.space_group_name_H-M   'P 1'
#
loop_
_entity.id
_entity.type
_entity.pdbx_description
1 polymer ?
#
loop_
_entity_poly.entity_id
_entity_poly.type
_entity_poly.pdbx_seq_one_letter_code
_entity_poly.pdbx_strand_id
1 'polypeptide(L)'
;MIKQLLDEVHSMTLDNPSRERLAEIYERSIVELTTALSPDLQEELRMLALPFRDGEIPTDAELRVAKAQLVGWLEGLFHGIQATMFAQQLSARQQIEQRQLQSGETPTAQPGERPGTYL
;
A
#
# COMPACT_ATOMS: atom_id res chain seq x y z
N MET A 1 -2.99 6.76 -31.03
CA MET A 1 -3.22 5.37 -31.45
C MET A 1 -3.48 4.44 -30.27
N ILE A 2 -2.53 4.18 -29.35
CA ILE A 2 -2.77 3.29 -28.18
C ILE A 2 -3.93 3.80 -27.30
N LYS A 3 -4.00 5.11 -27.05
CA LYS A 3 -5.08 5.72 -26.25
C LYS A 3 -6.46 5.58 -26.92
N GLN A 4 -6.54 5.73 -28.24
CA GLN A 4 -7.77 5.54 -29.02
C GLN A 4 -8.23 4.08 -29.03
N LEU A 5 -7.30 3.13 -29.13
CA LEU A 5 -7.62 1.69 -29.00
C LEU A 5 -8.05 1.34 -27.58
N LEU A 6 -7.46 1.97 -26.56
CA LEU A 6 -7.86 1.82 -25.16
C LEU A 6 -9.28 2.37 -24.93
N ASP A 7 -9.58 3.54 -25.51
CA ASP A 7 -10.89 4.19 -25.44
C ASP A 7 -11.96 3.41 -26.25
N GLU A 8 -11.58 2.79 -27.38
CA GLU A 8 -12.45 1.86 -28.14
C GLU A 8 -12.79 0.61 -27.32
N VAL A 9 -11.81 -0.01 -26.66
CA VAL A 9 -12.07 -1.14 -25.75
C VAL A 9 -12.92 -0.71 -24.56
N HIS A 10 -12.75 0.53 -24.07
CA HIS A 10 -13.53 1.06 -22.94
C HIS A 10 -14.99 1.39 -23.29
N SER A 11 -15.26 1.67 -24.57
CA SER A 11 -16.56 2.07 -25.11
C SER A 11 -17.35 0.91 -25.72
N MET A 12 -16.74 -0.26 -25.91
CA MET A 12 -17.46 -1.46 -26.32
C MET A 12 -18.26 -2.03 -25.15
N THR A 13 -19.57 -2.16 -25.34
CA THR A 13 -20.43 -2.92 -24.43
C THR A 13 -20.00 -4.38 -24.46
N LEU A 14 -19.61 -4.93 -23.31
CA LEU A 14 -19.26 -6.34 -23.19
C LEU A 14 -20.47 -7.21 -23.52
N ASP A 15 -20.28 -8.21 -24.37
CA ASP A 15 -21.29 -9.24 -24.61
C ASP A 15 -21.40 -10.21 -23.42
N ASN A 16 -22.46 -11.03 -23.40
CA ASN A 16 -22.71 -11.94 -22.27
C ASN A 16 -21.52 -12.89 -22.01
N PRO A 17 -20.92 -13.55 -23.03
CA PRO A 17 -19.76 -14.42 -22.81
C PRO A 17 -18.53 -13.68 -22.26
N SER A 18 -18.25 -12.45 -22.71
CA SER A 18 -17.12 -11.68 -22.18
C SER A 18 -17.34 -11.28 -20.73
N ARG A 19 -18.58 -10.96 -20.34
CA ARG A 19 -18.91 -10.62 -18.94
C ARG A 19 -18.79 -11.82 -18.02
N GLU A 20 -19.28 -12.98 -18.45
CA GLU A 20 -19.09 -14.26 -17.73
C GLU A 20 -17.60 -14.56 -17.54
N ARG A 21 -16.81 -14.48 -18.63
CA ARG A 21 -15.37 -14.69 -18.55
C ARG A 21 -14.65 -13.71 -17.63
N LEU A 22 -15.08 -12.45 -17.62
CA LEU A 22 -14.51 -11.43 -16.74
C LEU A 22 -14.87 -11.63 -15.27
N ALA A 23 -16.07 -12.16 -14.99
CA ALA A 23 -16.47 -12.55 -13.64
C ALA A 23 -15.57 -13.68 -13.12
N GLU A 24 -15.37 -14.74 -13.93
CA GLU A 24 -14.47 -15.85 -13.58
C GLU A 24 -13.03 -15.37 -13.32
N ILE A 25 -12.52 -14.46 -14.16
CA ILE A 25 -11.18 -13.89 -13.99
C ILE A 25 -11.11 -13.10 -12.68
N TYR A 26 -12.13 -12.28 -12.39
CA TYR A 26 -12.19 -11.51 -11.15
C TYR A 26 -12.15 -12.42 -9.91
N GLU A 27 -13.01 -13.42 -9.86
CA GLU A 27 -13.07 -14.37 -8.74
C GLU A 27 -11.76 -15.11 -8.55
N ARG A 28 -11.17 -15.60 -9.65
CA ARG A 28 -9.85 -16.23 -9.61
C ARG A 28 -8.76 -15.27 -9.13
N SER A 29 -8.77 -14.00 -9.58
CA SER A 29 -7.82 -12.99 -9.11
C SER A 29 -7.95 -12.74 -7.61
N ILE A 30 -9.16 -12.72 -7.05
CA ILE A 30 -9.36 -12.61 -5.59
C ILE A 30 -8.73 -13.80 -4.88
N VAL A 31 -9.01 -15.03 -5.32
CA VAL A 31 -8.42 -16.23 -4.71
C VAL A 31 -6.89 -16.16 -4.75
N GLU A 32 -6.30 -15.91 -5.91
CA GLU A 32 -4.84 -15.82 -6.04
C GLU A 32 -4.25 -14.71 -5.15
N LEU A 33 -4.85 -13.52 -5.12
CA LEU A 33 -4.42 -12.42 -4.25
C LEU A 33 -4.47 -12.81 -2.78
N THR A 34 -5.53 -13.49 -2.33
CA THR A 34 -5.63 -13.92 -0.93
C THR A 34 -4.50 -14.87 -0.54
N THR A 35 -3.98 -15.70 -1.45
CA THR A 35 -2.87 -16.61 -1.12
C THR A 35 -1.56 -15.87 -0.81
N ALA A 36 -1.38 -14.66 -1.33
CA ALA A 36 -0.19 -13.84 -1.13
C ALA A 36 -0.30 -12.88 0.08
N LEU A 37 -1.49 -12.72 0.65
CA LEU A 37 -1.78 -11.76 1.71
C LEU A 37 -1.68 -12.39 3.11
N SER A 38 -1.42 -11.56 4.13
CA SER A 38 -1.51 -11.99 5.53
C SER A 38 -2.96 -12.36 5.91
N PRO A 39 -3.19 -13.17 6.96
CA PRO A 39 -4.54 -13.60 7.34
C PRO A 39 -5.53 -12.43 7.56
N ASP A 40 -5.07 -11.35 8.17
CA ASP A 40 -5.90 -10.16 8.43
C ASP A 40 -6.34 -9.49 7.13
N LEU A 41 -5.40 -9.28 6.20
CA LEU A 41 -5.68 -8.68 4.89
C LEU A 41 -6.52 -9.59 3.99
N GLN A 42 -6.38 -10.91 4.14
CA GLN A 42 -7.26 -11.85 3.45
C GLN A 42 -8.72 -11.69 3.89
N GLU A 43 -8.95 -11.51 5.19
CA GLU A 43 -10.30 -11.35 5.73
C GLU A 43 -10.91 -10.01 5.32
N GLU A 44 -10.13 -8.93 5.37
CA GLU A 44 -10.56 -7.64 4.84
C GLU A 44 -10.92 -7.71 3.35
N LEU A 45 -10.08 -8.36 2.54
CA LEU A 45 -10.35 -8.53 1.11
C LEU A 45 -11.61 -9.36 0.87
N ARG A 46 -11.84 -10.43 1.64
CA ARG A 46 -13.06 -11.26 1.53
C ARG A 46 -14.33 -10.52 1.94
N MET A 47 -14.27 -9.66 2.96
CA MET A 47 -15.42 -8.85 3.35
C MET A 47 -15.77 -7.79 2.29
N LEU A 48 -14.76 -7.26 1.60
CA LEU A 48 -14.94 -6.25 0.55
C LEU A 48 -15.38 -6.87 -0.78
N ALA A 49 -14.72 -7.96 -1.21
CA ALA A 49 -14.96 -8.62 -2.48
C ALA A 49 -16.13 -9.61 -2.40
N LEU A 50 -17.35 -9.07 -2.40
CA LEU A 50 -18.57 -9.88 -2.46
C LEU A 50 -18.65 -10.65 -3.78
N PRO A 51 -18.96 -11.96 -3.76
CA PRO A 51 -19.11 -12.75 -4.98
C PRO A 51 -20.32 -12.29 -5.79
N PHE A 52 -20.28 -12.54 -7.11
CA PHE A 52 -21.44 -12.32 -7.97
C PHE A 52 -22.54 -13.36 -7.67
N ARG A 53 -23.77 -13.10 -8.13
CA ARG A 53 -24.89 -14.02 -7.89
C ARG A 53 -24.73 -15.29 -8.73
N ASP A 54 -24.88 -16.44 -8.08
CA ASP A 54 -24.84 -17.74 -8.74
C ASP A 54 -25.89 -17.85 -9.86
N GLY A 55 -25.45 -18.24 -11.06
CA GLY A 55 -26.33 -18.45 -12.21
C GLY A 55 -26.79 -17.18 -12.92
N GLU A 56 -26.34 -16.00 -12.51
CA GLU A 56 -26.60 -14.73 -13.19
C GLU A 56 -25.30 -14.16 -13.77
N ILE A 57 -25.32 -13.78 -15.06
CA ILE A 57 -24.18 -13.08 -15.68
C ILE A 57 -24.20 -11.63 -15.19
N PRO A 58 -23.14 -11.16 -14.49
CA PRO A 58 -23.10 -9.80 -13.98
C PRO A 58 -23.16 -8.78 -15.11
N THR A 59 -23.73 -7.63 -14.80
CA THR A 59 -23.80 -6.49 -15.71
C THR A 59 -22.42 -5.86 -15.89
N ASP A 60 -22.23 -5.11 -16.99
CA ASP A 60 -20.98 -4.36 -17.21
C ASP A 60 -20.70 -3.38 -16.06
N ALA A 61 -21.75 -2.75 -15.51
CA ALA A 61 -21.65 -1.84 -14.38
C ALA A 61 -21.14 -2.56 -13.11
N GLU A 62 -21.70 -3.72 -12.78
CA GLU A 62 -21.27 -4.52 -11.63
C GLU A 62 -19.80 -4.95 -11.78
N LEU A 63 -19.39 -5.42 -12.95
CA LEU A 63 -18.00 -5.78 -13.23
C LEU A 63 -17.05 -4.58 -13.10
N ARG A 64 -17.44 -3.40 -13.58
CA ARG A 64 -16.63 -2.18 -13.46
C ARG A 64 -16.47 -1.76 -12.00
N VAL A 65 -17.56 -1.76 -11.23
CA VAL A 65 -17.53 -1.40 -9.80
C VAL A 65 -16.67 -2.40 -9.02
N ALA A 66 -16.87 -3.70 -9.22
CA ALA A 66 -16.09 -4.74 -8.53
C ALA A 66 -14.58 -4.61 -8.81
N LYS A 67 -14.20 -4.38 -10.07
CA LYS A 67 -12.80 -4.14 -10.46
C LYS A 67 -12.25 -2.86 -9.85
N ALA A 68 -12.99 -1.76 -9.90
CA ALA A 68 -12.56 -0.49 -9.34
C ALA A 68 -12.34 -0.58 -7.81
N GLN A 69 -13.22 -1.31 -7.11
CA GLN A 69 -13.07 -1.57 -5.68
C GLN A 69 -11.80 -2.37 -5.37
N LEU A 70 -11.52 -3.42 -6.14
CA LEU A 70 -10.29 -4.21 -5.97
C LEU A 70 -9.04 -3.37 -6.22
N VAL A 71 -9.01 -2.59 -7.30
CA VAL A 71 -7.88 -1.71 -7.62
C VAL A 71 -7.67 -0.67 -6.53
N GLY A 72 -8.73 0.01 -6.08
CA GLY A 72 -8.64 1.03 -5.04
C GLY A 72 -8.17 0.46 -3.70
N TRP A 73 -8.61 -0.75 -3.34
CA TRP A 73 -8.13 -1.43 -2.13
C TRP A 73 -6.63 -1.78 -2.25
N LEU A 74 -6.18 -2.29 -3.39
CA LEU A 74 -4.76 -2.58 -3.63
C LEU A 74 -3.90 -1.31 -3.60
N GLU A 75 -4.37 -0.20 -4.19
CA GLU A 75 -3.69 1.10 -4.10
C GLU A 75 -3.56 1.56 -2.64
N GLY A 76 -4.62 1.43 -1.85
CA GLY A 76 -4.60 1.72 -0.42
C GLY A 76 -3.56 0.88 0.34
N LEU A 77 -3.49 -0.41 0.04
CA LEU A 77 -2.48 -1.31 0.62
C LEU A 77 -1.05 -0.88 0.28
N PHE A 78 -0.76 -0.59 -1.00
CA PHE A 78 0.56 -0.13 -1.42
C PHE A 78 0.94 1.20 -0.76
N HIS A 79 0.01 2.15 -0.66
CA HIS A 79 0.24 3.41 0.02
C HIS A 79 0.49 3.23 1.53
N GLY A 80 -0.24 2.33 2.20
CA GLY A 80 0.00 2.00 3.60
C GLY A 80 1.41 1.45 3.86
N ILE A 81 1.89 0.56 2.97
CA ILE A 81 3.25 0.02 3.02
C ILE A 81 4.28 1.15 2.84
N GLN A 82 4.09 2.02 1.85
CA GLN A 82 4.98 3.17 1.61
C GLN A 82 5.01 4.15 2.79
N ALA A 83 3.85 4.46 3.37
CA ALA A 83 3.74 5.34 4.53
C ALA A 83 4.48 4.76 5.75
N THR A 84 4.36 3.45 5.98
CA THR A 84 5.05 2.74 7.06
C THR A 84 6.56 2.77 6.85
N MET A 85 7.04 2.52 5.63
CA MET A 85 8.48 2.61 5.33
C MET A 85 9.02 4.04 5.51
N PHE A 86 8.27 5.05 5.08
CA PHE A 86 8.65 6.44 5.26
C PHE A 86 8.73 6.83 6.74
N ALA A 87 7.75 6.41 7.55
CA ALA A 87 7.76 6.62 9.00
C ALA A 87 8.99 5.96 9.65
N GLN A 88 9.33 4.73 9.26
CA GLN A 88 10.53 4.04 9.75
C GLN A 88 11.82 4.79 9.38
N GLN A 89 11.93 5.29 8.15
CA GLN A 89 13.09 6.08 7.71
C GLN A 89 13.23 7.39 8.49
N LEU A 90 12.12 8.08 8.75
CA LEU A 90 12.10 9.30 9.57
C LEU A 90 12.54 9.03 11.01
N SER A 91 11.98 8.00 11.65
CA SER A 91 12.38 7.62 13.01
C SER A 91 13.85 7.20 13.08
N ALA A 92 14.35 6.46 12.08
CA ALA A 92 15.76 6.10 12.00
C ALA A 92 16.69 7.32 11.89
N ARG A 93 16.30 8.33 11.10
CA ARG A 93 17.05 9.60 11.00
C ARG A 93 17.07 10.35 12.33
N GLN A 94 15.92 10.45 13.00
CA GLN A 94 15.83 11.10 14.32
C GLN A 94 16.69 10.39 15.38
N GLN A 95 16.75 9.06 15.37
CA GLN A 95 17.63 8.31 16.28
C GLN A 95 19.11 8.56 16.01
N ILE A 96 19.50 8.73 14.74
CA ILE A 96 20.88 9.08 14.38
C ILE A 96 21.21 10.49 14.85
N GLU A 97 20.31 11.45 14.62
CA GLU A 97 20.49 12.84 15.06
C GLU A 97 20.56 12.95 16.59
N GLN A 98 19.67 12.27 17.33
CA GLN A 98 19.73 12.21 18.79
C GLN A 98 21.03 11.60 19.30
N ARG A 99 21.55 10.55 18.64
CA ARG A 99 22.86 9.98 18.98
C ARG A 99 24.01 10.93 18.66
N GLN A 100 23.95 11.69 17.56
CA GLN A 100 24.95 12.70 17.24
C GLN A 100 24.95 13.84 18.25
N LEU A 101 23.77 14.30 18.69
CA LEU A 101 23.64 15.31 19.74
C LEU A 101 24.16 14.80 21.09
N GLN A 102 23.80 13.57 21.50
CA GLN A 102 24.30 12.95 22.73
C GLN A 102 25.80 12.63 22.67
N SER A 103 26.35 12.31 21.48
CA SER A 103 27.79 12.07 21.30
C SER A 103 28.59 13.35 21.08
N GLY A 104 27.91 14.47 20.78
CA GLY A 104 28.48 15.81 20.61
C GLY A 104 28.57 16.62 21.90
N GLU A 105 27.88 16.20 22.97
CA GLU A 105 27.96 16.79 24.32
C GLU A 105 28.84 15.93 25.26
N THR A 106 30.15 15.86 24.98
CA THR A 106 31.12 15.93 26.09
C THR A 106 31.46 17.41 26.28
N PRO A 107 30.94 18.08 27.32
CA PRO A 107 31.39 19.41 27.65
C PRO A 107 32.80 19.31 28.22
N THR A 108 33.81 19.41 27.35
CA THR A 108 35.11 19.98 27.74
C THR A 108 34.92 21.49 28.00
N ALA A 109 34.28 21.81 29.12
CA ALA A 109 34.50 23.07 29.84
C ALA A 109 35.33 22.69 31.07
N GLN A 110 36.52 23.22 31.34
CA GLN A 110 36.99 24.58 31.07
C GLN A 110 38.53 24.64 31.19
N PRO A 111 39.23 25.42 30.35
CA PRO A 111 40.58 25.92 30.63
C PRO A 111 40.48 27.18 31.51
N GLY A 112 41.07 27.16 32.70
CA GLY A 112 41.04 28.31 33.61
C GLY A 112 41.94 28.15 34.84
N GLU A 113 43.16 28.68 34.71
CA GLU A 113 43.98 29.35 35.74
C GLU A 113 44.47 28.63 37.02
N ARG A 114 45.81 28.53 37.12
CA ARG A 114 46.60 28.38 38.36
C ARG A 114 46.61 29.72 39.11
N PRO A 115 46.63 29.72 40.47
CA PRO A 115 47.87 30.18 41.10
C PRO A 115 48.23 29.47 42.41
N GLY A 116 49.54 29.22 42.58
CA GLY A 116 50.27 29.41 43.85
C GLY A 116 50.05 28.47 45.05
N THR A 117 51.18 27.98 45.54
CA THR A 117 51.44 27.65 46.96
C THR A 117 50.89 26.31 47.45
N TYR A 118 51.77 25.32 47.66
CA TYR A 118 52.10 24.78 48.99
C TYR A 118 53.34 23.89 48.91
N LEU A 119 54.33 24.27 49.72
CA LEU A 119 55.51 23.54 50.24
C LEU A 119 56.62 23.16 49.25
#